data_AF-A0A426XR89-F1
#
_entry.id   AF-A0A426XR89-F1
#
_cell.length_a   1.000
_cell.length_b   1.000
_cell.length_c   1.000
_cell.angle_alpha   90.00
_cell.angle_beta   90.00
_cell.angle_gamma   90.00
#
_symmetry.space_group_name_H-M   'P 1'
#
loop_
_entity.id
_entity.type
_entity.pdbx_description
1 polymer ?
#
loop_
_entity_poly.entity_id
_entity_poly.type
_entity_poly.pdbx_seq_one_letter_code
_entity_poly.pdbx_strand_id
1 'polypeptide(L)' 'MLGVSGGCQQSCGESSEEELSVLPRHTKVVVTGNNRTKSVLVGLHGVVKKAVGLGGWHWLVKLHSIP' A
#
# COMPACT_ATOMS: atom_id res chain seq x y z
N MET A 1 -41.34 -14.00 27.58
CA MET A 1 -40.12 -14.34 26.81
C MET A 1 -40.46 -14.21 25.34
N LEU A 2 -39.84 -13.28 24.63
CA LEU A 2 -39.43 -13.39 23.21
C LEU A 2 -38.52 -12.18 22.95
N GLY A 3 -37.27 -12.47 22.58
CA GLY A 3 -36.13 -11.56 22.66
C GLY A 3 -36.09 -10.51 21.56
N VAL A 4 -35.63 -9.31 21.94
CA VAL A 4 -35.13 -8.29 21.02
C VAL A 4 -33.84 -8.80 20.38
N SER A 5 -33.90 -9.28 19.15
CA SER A 5 -32.70 -9.59 18.37
C SER A 5 -32.08 -8.27 17.91
N GLY A 6 -30.98 -7.94 18.59
CA GLY A 6 -30.17 -6.75 18.33
C GLY A 6 -29.68 -6.68 16.89
N GLY A 7 -29.61 -5.45 16.40
CA GLY A 7 -29.00 -5.13 15.14
C GLY A 7 -27.53 -5.52 15.11
N CYS A 8 -27.13 -6.11 14.01
CA CYS A 8 -25.82 -5.91 13.42
C CYS A 8 -26.02 -6.06 11.91
N GLN A 9 -26.54 -4.99 11.30
CA GLN A 9 -26.30 -4.75 9.88
C GLN A 9 -24.78 -4.72 9.73
N GLN A 10 -24.22 -5.84 9.29
CA GLN A 10 -22.87 -5.87 8.75
C GLN A 10 -22.92 -4.98 7.51
N SER A 11 -22.66 -3.70 7.71
CA SER A 11 -22.00 -2.88 6.70
C SER A 11 -20.67 -3.58 6.46
N CYS A 12 -20.65 -4.57 5.57
CA CYS A 12 -19.44 -4.99 4.90
C CYS A 12 -18.81 -3.70 4.39
N GLY A 13 -17.76 -3.25 5.08
CA GLY A 13 -17.05 -2.03 4.70
C GLY A 13 -16.63 -2.20 3.26
N GLU A 14 -17.21 -1.39 2.37
CA GLU A 14 -16.61 -1.01 1.09
C GLU A 14 -15.27 -0.34 1.40
N SER A 15 -14.27 -1.14 1.75
CA SER A 15 -12.92 -0.67 2.01
C SER A 15 -12.23 -0.50 0.65
N SER A 16 -12.62 0.58 -0.03
CA SER A 16 -11.66 1.43 -0.73
C SER A 16 -10.79 0.72 -1.76
N GLU A 17 -11.41 0.01 -2.70
CA GLU A 17 -10.75 -0.32 -3.97
C GLU A 17 -10.53 0.92 -4.86
N GLU A 18 -11.08 2.08 -4.45
CA GLU A 18 -11.23 3.22 -5.34
C GLU A 18 -9.99 4.12 -5.50
N GLU A 19 -8.93 4.05 -4.69
CA GLU A 19 -7.76 4.93 -4.91
C GLU A 19 -6.38 4.32 -4.57
N LEU A 20 -6.14 3.06 -4.94
CA LEU A 20 -4.75 2.54 -5.00
C LEU A 20 -4.04 3.18 -6.21
N SER A 21 -3.67 4.45 -6.05
CA SER A 21 -3.02 5.29 -7.06
C SER A 21 -1.81 4.55 -7.64
N VAL A 22 -1.97 4.12 -8.88
CA VAL A 22 -0.89 3.56 -9.69
C VAL A 22 0.10 4.70 -9.95
N LEU A 23 1.28 4.61 -9.32
CA LEU A 23 2.33 5.59 -9.51
C LEU A 23 2.81 5.56 -10.97
N PRO A 24 2.93 6.73 -11.62
CA PRO A 24 3.52 6.81 -12.95
C PRO A 24 4.94 6.23 -12.99
N ARG A 25 5.34 5.72 -14.16
CA ARG A 25 6.72 5.29 -14.38
C ARG A 25 7.66 6.48 -14.17
N HIS A 26 8.86 6.20 -13.67
CA HIS A 26 9.89 7.18 -13.33
C HIS A 26 9.59 8.05 -12.10
N THR A 27 8.51 7.78 -11.37
CA THR A 27 8.28 8.39 -10.06
C THR A 27 9.39 7.97 -9.10
N LYS A 28 10.03 8.96 -8.47
CA LYS A 28 10.99 8.74 -7.39
C LYS A 28 10.21 8.52 -6.09
N VAL A 29 10.56 7.48 -5.36
CA VAL A 29 9.94 7.12 -4.09
C VAL A 29 11.00 6.87 -3.04
N VAL A 30 10.64 7.04 -1.76
CA VAL A 30 11.46 6.65 -0.60
C VAL A 30 10.76 5.51 0.14
N VAL A 31 11.53 4.52 0.58
CA VAL A 31 10.99 3.43 1.38
C VAL A 31 10.89 3.88 2.83
N THR A 32 9.68 4.03 3.35
CA THR A 32 9.44 4.42 4.76
C THR A 32 9.38 3.22 5.70
N GLY A 33 8.90 2.06 5.21
CA GLY A 33 8.89 0.78 5.93
C GLY A 33 7.61 0.47 6.72
N ASN A 34 7.47 -0.80 7.13
CA ASN A 34 6.42 -1.34 8.00
C ASN A 34 6.92 -2.63 8.68
N ASN A 35 6.07 -3.31 9.46
CA ASN A 35 6.44 -4.55 10.19
C ASN A 35 6.89 -5.72 9.29
N ARG A 36 6.67 -5.65 7.97
CA ARG A 36 7.13 -6.63 6.99
C ARG A 36 8.40 -6.21 6.24
N THR A 37 8.85 -4.98 6.38
CA THR A 37 9.96 -4.42 5.59
C THR A 37 11.29 -4.67 6.29
N LYS A 38 12.31 -5.14 5.56
CA LYS A 38 13.67 -5.24 6.10
C LYS A 38 14.21 -3.83 6.37
N SER A 39 14.71 -3.58 7.57
CA SER A 39 15.24 -2.26 8.00
C SER A 39 16.29 -1.69 7.06
N VAL A 40 17.15 -2.54 6.49
CA VAL A 40 18.18 -2.15 5.49
C VAL A 40 17.60 -1.47 4.24
N LEU A 41 16.31 -1.64 3.96
CA LEU A 41 15.64 -1.02 2.82
C LEU A 41 14.99 0.32 3.16
N VAL A 42 14.78 0.63 4.44
CA VAL A 42 14.17 1.88 4.88
C VAL A 42 15.12 3.04 4.63
N GLY A 43 14.60 4.15 4.13
CA GLY A 43 15.38 5.33 3.70
C GLY A 43 16.02 5.19 2.32
N LEU A 44 16.00 4.00 1.70
CA LEU A 44 16.47 3.86 0.32
C LEU A 44 15.47 4.51 -0.64
N HIS A 45 16.02 5.15 -1.66
CA HIS A 45 15.23 5.66 -2.77
C HIS A 45 15.00 4.57 -3.82
N GLY A 46 13.93 4.72 -4.59
CA GLY A 46 13.64 3.85 -5.72
C GLY A 46 12.96 4.61 -6.83
N VAL A 47 13.01 4.04 -8.03
CA VAL A 47 12.26 4.56 -9.19
C VAL A 47 11.25 3.53 -9.64
N VAL A 48 10.00 3.95 -9.81
CA VAL A 48 8.92 3.11 -10.31
C VAL A 48 9.20 2.72 -11.77
N LYS A 49 9.46 1.44 -12.01
CA LYS A 49 9.65 0.90 -13.36
C LYS A 49 8.33 0.49 -13.99
N LYS A 50 7.48 -0.16 -13.19
CA LYS A 50 6.19 -0.72 -13.61
C LYS A 50 5.22 -0.76 -12.43
N ALA A 51 3.97 -0.40 -12.68
CA ALA A 51 2.85 -0.67 -11.79
C ALA A 51 2.15 -1.95 -12.24
N VAL A 52 1.71 -2.77 -11.27
CA VAL A 52 0.99 -4.02 -11.58
C VAL A 52 -0.52 -3.92 -11.41
N GLY A 53 -1.06 -2.80 -10.93
CA GLY A 53 -2.52 -2.54 -10.87
C GLY A 53 -3.31 -3.44 -9.91
N LEU A 54 -2.68 -4.43 -9.29
CA LEU A 54 -3.27 -5.28 -8.26
C LEU A 54 -2.79 -4.76 -6.90
N GLY A 55 -3.65 -4.16 -6.09
CA GLY A 55 -3.33 -3.86 -4.68
C GLY A 55 -2.21 -2.83 -4.43
N GLY A 56 -1.93 -1.92 -5.37
CA GLY A 56 -0.92 -0.86 -5.20
C GLY A 56 0.54 -1.32 -5.23
N TRP A 57 0.82 -2.54 -5.71
CA TRP A 57 2.19 -3.03 -5.83
C TRP A 57 2.93 -2.36 -7.00
N HIS A 58 4.16 -1.94 -6.75
CA HIS A 58 5.03 -1.26 -7.72
C HIS A 58 6.41 -1.91 -7.76
N TRP A 59 6.96 -2.07 -8.95
CA TRP A 59 8.32 -2.55 -9.16
C TRP A 59 9.28 -1.37 -9.09
N LEU A 60 10.18 -1.40 -8.11
CA LEU A 60 11.18 -0.37 -7.92
C LEU A 60 12.54 -0.83 -8.41
N VAL A 61 13.28 0.07 -9.05
CA VAL A 61 14.73 -0.05 -9.21
C VAL A 61 15.38 0.66 -8.03
N LYS A 62 16.22 -0.04 -7.27
CA LYS A 62 16.88 0.51 -6.07
C LYS A 62 17.85 1.62 -6.48
N LEU A 63 17.71 2.77 -5.82
CA LEU A 63 18.72 3.81 -5.79
C LEU A 63 19.34 3.79 -4.39
N HIS A 64 20.66 3.96 -4.33
CA HIS A 64 21.38 3.97 -3.05
C HIS A 64 20.92 5.17 -2.20
N SER A 65 21.15 5.09 -0.89
CA SER A 65 21.02 6.23 0.01
C SER A 65 21.86 7.38 -0.55
N ILE A 66 21.20 8.41 -1.06
CA ILE A 66 21.88 9.65 -1.45
C ILE A 66 22.09 10.42 -0.14
N PRO A 67 23.33 10.84 0.19
CA PRO A 67 23.60 11.62 1.40
C PRO A 67 22.88 12.97 1.41
#